data_AF-A0A8U0U9D3-F1
#
_entry.id   AF-A0A8U0U9D3-F1
#
_cell.length_a   1.000
_cell.length_b   1.000
_cell.length_c   1.000
_cell.angle_alpha   90.00
_cell.angle_beta   90.00
_cell.angle_gamma   90.00
#
_symmetry.space_group_name_H-M   'P 1'
#
loop_
_entity.id
_entity.type
_entity.pdbx_description
1 polymer ?
#
loop_
_entity_poly.entity_id
_entity_poly.type
_entity_poly.pdbx_seq_one_letter_code
_entity_poly.pdbx_strand_id
1 'polypeptide(L)'
;MDQSQHFVAMYLLMLSLGLIIEEGLCQHYYLLRPIPSDSLPLVELKEDPDPVFDPKERDLNETELKSVLGDFDSRLMSITPPQDKYTGNDELDDLDIQQKPSGVMPNEIKAMDFDVQFGKKHRPSKKLKRRLQQWLWSFSFCPVIYTWNDLGNRFWPRYVRVGNCQSKRSCSVPEGMFCKPANSTHFTILRWRCIQKKGGLKCTWIPVQYPMITECKCVCSN
;
A
#
# COMPACT_ATOMS: atom_id res chain seq x y z
N MET A 1 22.61 -29.94 50.12
CA MET A 1 22.74 -29.97 48.65
C MET A 1 21.39 -29.78 47.93
N ASP A 2 20.26 -30.05 48.59
CA ASP A 2 18.92 -29.93 47.97
C ASP A 2 18.50 -28.52 47.55
N GLN A 3 18.86 -27.49 48.33
CA GLN A 3 18.41 -26.12 48.03
C GLN A 3 18.95 -25.59 46.69
N SER A 4 20.17 -26.00 46.31
CA SER A 4 20.76 -25.64 45.01
C SER A 4 20.05 -26.32 43.84
N GLN A 5 19.54 -27.54 44.03
CA GLN A 5 18.84 -28.29 42.98
C GLN A 5 17.45 -27.69 42.73
N HIS A 6 16.77 -27.21 43.77
CA HIS A 6 15.49 -26.50 43.63
C HIS A 6 15.61 -25.18 42.87
N PHE A 7 16.68 -24.40 43.10
CA PHE A 7 16.90 -23.16 42.36
C PHE A 7 17.17 -23.41 40.87
N VAL A 8 17.94 -24.44 40.54
CA VAL A 8 18.22 -24.82 39.14
C VAL A 8 16.94 -25.32 38.45
N ALA A 9 16.14 -26.14 39.14
CA ALA A 9 14.87 -26.62 38.61
C ALA A 9 13.88 -25.46 38.35
N MET A 10 13.80 -24.49 39.26
CA MET A 10 12.97 -23.29 39.07
C MET A 10 13.45 -22.44 37.89
N TYR A 11 14.76 -22.27 37.72
CA TYR A 11 15.31 -21.53 36.58
C TYR A 11 15.01 -22.23 35.25
N LEU A 12 15.16 -23.56 35.19
CA LEU A 12 14.83 -24.35 34.01
C LEU A 12 13.33 -24.29 33.67
N LEU A 13 12.46 -24.27 34.68
CA LEU A 13 11.02 -24.19 34.51
C LEU A 13 10.59 -22.79 34.04
N MET A 14 11.24 -21.72 34.51
CA MET A 14 11.02 -20.36 34.01
C MET A 14 11.56 -20.17 32.60
N LEU A 15 12.71 -20.77 32.26
CA LEU A 15 13.27 -20.77 30.90
C LEU A 15 12.38 -21.52 29.92
N SER A 16 11.85 -22.70 30.30
CA SER A 16 10.94 -23.45 29.44
C SER A 16 9.61 -22.73 29.24
N LEU A 17 9.03 -22.14 30.28
CA LEU A 17 7.84 -21.29 30.16
C LEU A 17 8.09 -20.06 29.28
N GLY A 18 9.26 -19.41 29.42
CA GLY A 18 9.63 -18.26 28.58
C GLY A 18 9.74 -18.64 27.10
N LEU A 19 10.34 -19.78 26.78
CA LEU A 19 10.46 -20.28 25.40
C LEU A 19 9.10 -20.70 24.81
N ILE A 20 8.21 -21.28 25.61
CA ILE A 20 6.85 -21.64 25.17
C ILE A 20 5.99 -20.39 24.90
N ILE A 21 6.23 -19.29 25.63
CA ILE A 21 5.52 -18.02 25.41
C ILE A 21 6.02 -17.32 24.13
N GLU A 22 7.30 -17.45 23.76
CA GLU A 22 7.82 -16.86 22.51
C GLU A 22 7.26 -17.53 21.24
N GLU A 23 6.95 -18.83 21.27
CA GLU A 23 6.28 -19.51 20.13
C GLU A 23 4.77 -19.26 20.07
N GLY A 24 4.20 -18.54 21.04
CA GLY A 24 2.78 -18.20 21.13
C GLY A 24 2.34 -17.02 20.25
N LEU A 25 2.98 -16.76 19.11
CA LEU A 25 2.45 -15.85 18.10
C LEU A 25 1.18 -16.47 17.52
N CYS A 26 0.05 -15.97 18.00
CA CYS A 26 -1.35 -16.33 17.76
C CYS A 26 -1.73 -16.57 16.28
N GLN A 27 -1.19 -17.60 15.64
CA GLN A 27 -1.74 -18.15 14.42
C GLN A 27 -2.93 -19.04 14.80
N HIS A 28 -4.08 -18.78 14.17
CA HIS A 28 -5.28 -19.56 14.43
C HIS A 28 -5.04 -21.02 14.03
N TYR A 29 -4.82 -21.90 15.02
CA TYR A 29 -4.58 -23.33 14.83
C TYR A 29 -5.69 -23.99 13.99
N TYR A 30 -6.91 -23.46 14.07
CA TYR A 30 -8.03 -23.81 13.18
C TYR A 30 -8.34 -22.64 12.22
N LEU A 31 -8.10 -22.84 10.92
CA LEU A 31 -8.45 -21.91 9.85
C LEU A 31 -9.96 -21.92 9.55
N LEU A 32 -10.76 -21.49 10.53
CA LEU A 32 -12.23 -21.42 10.40
C LEU A 32 -12.71 -20.23 9.56
N ARG A 33 -11.82 -19.28 9.25
CA ARG A 33 -12.08 -18.09 8.43
C ARG A 33 -10.91 -17.90 7.46
N PRO A 34 -11.15 -17.31 6.27
CA PRO A 34 -10.08 -16.93 5.37
C PRO A 34 -9.18 -15.87 6.02
N ILE A 35 -7.88 -15.96 5.73
CA ILE A 35 -6.89 -14.95 6.14
C ILE A 35 -7.00 -13.77 5.16
N PRO A 36 -7.15 -12.52 5.63
CA PRO A 36 -7.14 -11.36 4.75
C PRO A 36 -5.76 -11.21 4.09
N SER A 37 -5.75 -10.78 2.82
CA SER A 37 -4.53 -10.52 2.06
C SER A 37 -4.17 -9.04 2.13
N ASP A 38 -2.88 -8.74 2.27
CA ASP A 38 -2.33 -7.38 2.18
C ASP A 38 -1.98 -6.98 0.72
N SER A 39 -2.46 -7.75 -0.26
CA SER A 39 -2.24 -7.48 -1.67
C SER A 39 -2.94 -6.21 -2.14
N LEU A 40 -2.17 -5.32 -2.77
CA LEU A 40 -2.64 -4.09 -3.41
C LEU A 40 -2.45 -4.16 -4.93
N PRO A 41 -3.21 -3.40 -5.74
CA PRO A 41 -4.26 -2.44 -5.37
C PRO A 41 -5.55 -3.11 -4.88
N LEU A 42 -6.39 -2.34 -4.16
CA LEU A 42 -7.70 -2.82 -3.72
C LEU A 42 -8.67 -2.94 -4.90
N VAL A 43 -9.47 -4.00 -4.87
CA VAL A 43 -10.63 -4.14 -5.77
C VAL A 43 -11.79 -3.31 -5.21
N GLU A 44 -12.55 -2.68 -6.10
CA GLU A 44 -13.77 -1.96 -5.72
C GLU A 44 -14.74 -2.87 -4.95
N LEU A 45 -15.25 -2.36 -3.83
CA LEU A 45 -16.18 -3.08 -2.98
C LEU A 45 -17.54 -3.18 -3.70
N LYS A 46 -18.02 -4.41 -3.90
CA LYS A 46 -19.37 -4.65 -4.40
C LYS A 46 -20.38 -4.39 -3.29
N GLU A 47 -21.00 -3.22 -3.34
CA GLU A 47 -22.03 -2.79 -2.39
C GLU A 47 -23.41 -3.35 -2.77
N ASP A 48 -24.25 -3.61 -1.75
CA ASP A 48 -25.67 -3.90 -1.97
C ASP A 48 -26.35 -2.66 -2.60
N PRO A 49 -27.07 -2.78 -3.72
CA PRO A 49 -27.70 -1.64 -4.39
C PRO A 49 -28.92 -1.06 -3.67
N ASP A 50 -29.44 -1.70 -2.62
CA ASP A 50 -30.62 -1.21 -1.89
C ASP A 50 -30.32 0.11 -1.14
N PRO A 51 -31.02 1.21 -1.45
CA PRO A 51 -30.82 2.51 -0.81
C PRO A 51 -31.19 2.55 0.68
N VAL A 52 -31.86 1.52 1.22
CA VAL A 52 -32.09 1.39 2.66
C VAL A 52 -30.78 1.36 3.45
N PHE A 53 -29.69 0.88 2.83
CA PHE A 53 -28.38 0.82 3.45
C PHE A 53 -27.57 2.11 3.33
N ASP A 54 -28.11 3.14 2.66
CA ASP A 54 -27.40 4.40 2.45
C ASP A 54 -27.66 5.39 3.59
N PRO A 55 -26.68 6.26 3.93
CA PRO A 55 -26.88 7.30 4.93
C PRO A 55 -27.88 8.35 4.41
N LYS A 56 -28.66 8.92 5.33
CA LYS A 56 -29.58 10.03 5.02
C LYS A 56 -28.89 11.37 5.23
N GLU A 57 -29.50 12.45 4.75
CA GLU A 57 -28.97 13.81 4.90
C GLU A 57 -28.68 14.19 6.37
N ARG A 58 -29.56 13.79 7.29
CA ARG A 58 -29.37 14.00 8.74
C ARG A 58 -28.13 13.30 9.31
N ASP A 59 -27.66 12.24 8.65
CA ASP A 59 -26.51 11.42 9.07
C ASP A 59 -25.21 11.94 8.43
N LEU A 60 -25.26 13.01 7.63
CA LEU A 60 -24.15 13.59 6.85
C LEU A 60 -23.72 14.97 7.38
N ASN A 61 -23.84 15.22 8.68
CA ASN A 61 -23.35 16.45 9.29
C ASN A 61 -21.82 16.50 9.28
N GLU A 62 -21.23 17.31 8.37
CA GLU A 62 -19.78 17.40 8.20
C GLU A 62 -19.01 17.70 9.49
N THR A 63 -19.56 18.53 10.38
CA THR A 63 -18.85 18.93 11.61
C THR A 63 -18.72 17.75 12.57
N GLU A 64 -19.79 16.98 12.73
CA GLU A 64 -19.80 15.76 13.54
C GLU A 64 -18.87 14.71 12.91
N LEU A 65 -18.93 14.52 11.59
CA LEU A 65 -18.09 13.54 10.91
C LEU A 65 -16.60 13.89 10.96
N LYS A 66 -16.23 15.17 10.81
CA LYS A 66 -14.84 15.65 11.04
C LYS A 66 -14.40 15.32 12.48
N SER A 67 -15.27 15.55 13.46
CA SER A 67 -14.95 15.27 14.87
C SER A 67 -14.72 13.78 15.15
N VAL A 68 -15.48 12.89 14.50
CA VAL A 68 -15.33 11.43 14.64
C VAL A 68 -14.10 10.92 13.90
N LEU A 69 -13.79 11.49 12.74
CA LEU A 69 -12.61 11.14 11.95
C LEU A 69 -11.31 11.55 12.65
N GLY A 70 -11.30 12.74 13.27
CA GLY A 70 -10.10 13.32 13.87
C GLY A 70 -9.23 14.00 12.82
N ASP A 71 -8.23 13.28 12.28
CA ASP A 71 -7.26 13.84 11.34
C ASP A 71 -7.82 13.87 9.91
N PHE A 72 -8.02 15.09 9.39
CA PHE A 72 -8.52 15.33 8.05
C PHE A 72 -7.40 15.97 7.21
N ASP A 73 -6.73 15.18 6.35
CA ASP A 73 -5.72 15.67 5.42
C ASP A 73 -6.32 15.93 4.04
N SER A 74 -6.54 17.20 3.70
CA SER A 74 -7.11 17.62 2.41
C SER A 74 -6.27 17.21 1.18
N ARG A 75 -5.02 16.79 1.36
CA ARG A 75 -4.17 16.27 0.29
C ARG A 75 -4.49 14.82 -0.06
N LEU A 76 -5.08 14.09 0.88
CA LEU A 76 -5.42 12.67 0.78
C LEU A 76 -6.93 12.43 0.65
N MET A 77 -7.78 13.34 1.13
CA MET A 77 -9.23 13.15 1.13
C MET A 77 -10.00 14.44 0.83
N SER A 78 -11.17 14.30 0.22
CA SER A 78 -12.06 15.39 -0.14
C SER A 78 -13.52 14.97 0.00
N ILE A 79 -14.36 15.92 0.41
CA ILE A 79 -15.82 15.75 0.53
C ILE A 79 -16.48 15.94 -0.85
N THR A 80 -16.03 16.95 -1.59
CA THR A 80 -16.49 17.26 -2.95
C THR A 80 -15.59 16.62 -3.99
N PRO A 81 -16.10 16.34 -5.20
CA PRO A 81 -15.28 15.84 -6.29
C PRO A 81 -14.13 16.84 -6.54
N PRO A 82 -12.87 16.38 -6.51
CA PRO A 82 -11.73 17.23 -6.76
C PRO A 82 -11.75 17.68 -8.23
N GLN A 83 -11.43 18.96 -8.46
CA GLN A 83 -11.25 19.48 -9.81
C GLN A 83 -9.91 18.99 -10.35
N ASP A 84 -9.89 17.77 -10.88
CA ASP A 84 -8.74 17.30 -11.64
C ASP A 84 -8.67 18.10 -12.94
N LYS A 85 -7.70 19.02 -13.03
CA LYS A 85 -7.31 19.69 -14.28
C LYS A 85 -6.76 18.70 -15.35
N TYR A 86 -6.84 17.40 -15.10
CA TYR A 86 -6.22 16.33 -15.87
C TYR A 86 -7.16 15.18 -16.25
N THR A 87 -8.45 15.25 -15.93
CA THR A 87 -9.44 14.27 -16.41
C THR A 87 -10.22 14.85 -17.58
N GLY A 88 -9.60 14.83 -18.75
CA GLY A 88 -10.22 15.34 -19.97
C GLY A 88 -9.24 15.47 -21.13
N ASN A 89 -8.61 14.37 -21.52
CA ASN A 89 -8.33 14.08 -22.91
C ASN A 89 -7.85 12.63 -23.05
N ASP A 90 -8.47 11.91 -23.97
CA ASP A 90 -7.97 10.69 -24.61
C ASP A 90 -6.68 10.98 -25.42
N GLU A 91 -5.67 11.54 -24.76
CA GLU A 91 -4.30 11.78 -25.26
C GLU A 91 -3.30 11.21 -24.24
N LEU A 92 -3.66 10.09 -23.63
CA LEU A 92 -2.85 9.29 -22.71
C LEU A 92 -1.78 8.46 -23.45
N ASP A 93 -1.35 8.93 -24.63
CA ASP A 93 -0.39 8.26 -25.51
C ASP A 93 0.86 9.11 -25.81
N ASP A 94 0.96 10.35 -25.31
CA ASP A 94 2.13 11.22 -25.60
C ASP A 94 2.54 12.20 -24.48
N LEU A 95 2.19 11.90 -23.22
CA LEU A 95 3.00 12.42 -22.13
C LEU A 95 4.08 11.39 -21.84
N ASP A 96 5.23 11.61 -22.46
CA ASP A 96 6.54 11.19 -22.01
C ASP A 96 6.72 11.65 -20.55
N ILE A 97 6.05 10.94 -19.65
CA ILE A 97 6.33 10.94 -18.23
C ILE A 97 7.64 10.15 -18.10
N GLN A 98 8.71 10.69 -18.69
CA GLN A 98 10.05 10.50 -18.22
C GLN A 98 10.14 11.25 -16.87
N GLN A 99 9.34 10.78 -15.90
CA GLN A 99 9.46 11.13 -14.52
C GLN A 99 10.88 10.75 -14.15
N LYS A 100 11.73 11.77 -14.09
CA LYS A 100 13.08 11.65 -13.62
C LYS A 100 13.00 10.90 -12.29
N PRO A 101 13.77 9.81 -12.13
CA PRO A 101 13.64 8.99 -10.95
C PRO A 101 13.83 9.87 -9.71
N SER A 102 12.80 9.89 -8.86
CA SER A 102 12.80 10.67 -7.63
C SER A 102 13.46 9.83 -6.54
N GLY A 103 14.32 10.47 -5.74
CA GLY A 103 15.05 9.81 -4.64
C GLY A 103 16.51 9.47 -4.96
N VAL A 104 17.08 8.56 -4.16
CA VAL A 104 18.48 8.14 -4.27
C VAL A 104 18.58 6.93 -5.20
N MET A 105 19.60 6.91 -6.06
CA MET A 105 19.88 5.76 -6.92
C MET A 105 20.08 4.49 -6.07
N PRO A 106 19.39 3.37 -6.39
CA PRO A 106 19.56 2.10 -5.70
C PRO A 106 21.03 1.67 -5.67
N ASN A 107 21.46 1.10 -4.54
CA ASN A 107 22.85 0.68 -4.34
C ASN A 107 23.28 -0.38 -5.35
N GLU A 108 22.34 -1.22 -5.78
CA GLU A 108 22.53 -2.26 -6.80
C GLU A 108 22.98 -1.64 -8.12
N ILE A 109 22.32 -0.56 -8.57
CA ILE A 109 22.67 0.16 -9.81
C ILE A 109 23.96 0.96 -9.62
N LYS A 110 24.12 1.60 -8.46
CA LYS A 110 25.31 2.41 -8.15
C LYS A 110 26.58 1.56 -8.10
N ALA A 111 26.49 0.32 -7.63
CA ALA A 111 27.59 -0.62 -7.51
C ALA A 111 27.93 -1.38 -8.81
N MET A 112 27.03 -1.39 -9.81
CA MET A 112 27.30 -2.05 -11.09
C MET A 112 28.56 -1.48 -11.75
N ASP A 113 29.48 -2.39 -12.09
CA ASP A 113 30.61 -2.10 -12.97
C ASP A 113 30.39 -2.83 -14.30
N PHE A 114 30.49 -2.10 -15.41
CA PHE A 114 30.20 -2.64 -16.74
C PHE A 114 31.47 -3.19 -17.40
N ASP A 115 32.30 -3.86 -16.61
CA ASP A 115 33.57 -4.43 -17.07
C ASP A 115 33.30 -5.65 -17.96
N VAL A 116 33.59 -5.52 -19.25
CA VAL A 116 33.41 -6.60 -20.23
C VAL A 116 34.71 -7.42 -20.34
N GLN A 117 34.62 -8.73 -20.07
CA GLN A 117 35.76 -9.67 -20.06
C GLN A 117 36.22 -10.13 -21.46
N PHE A 118 35.65 -9.58 -22.55
CA PHE A 118 35.98 -10.02 -23.90
C PHE A 118 37.29 -9.40 -24.40
N GLY A 119 38.40 -10.12 -24.23
CA GLY A 119 39.61 -10.11 -25.07
C GLY A 119 40.50 -8.85 -25.08
N LYS A 120 39.96 -7.67 -24.76
CA LYS A 120 40.69 -6.43 -24.53
C LYS A 120 40.03 -5.73 -23.35
N LYS A 121 40.77 -5.54 -22.25
CA LYS A 121 40.33 -4.85 -21.03
C LYS A 121 40.00 -3.38 -21.30
N HIS A 122 38.91 -3.09 -22.00
CA HIS A 122 38.43 -1.74 -22.18
C HIS A 122 37.39 -1.45 -21.11
N ARG A 123 37.87 -1.01 -19.94
CA ARG A 123 36.98 -0.48 -18.90
C ARG A 123 36.14 0.65 -19.50
N PRO A 124 34.81 0.64 -19.36
CA PRO A 124 34.00 1.73 -19.86
C PRO A 124 34.46 3.03 -19.20
N SER A 125 34.47 4.13 -19.97
CA SER A 125 34.84 5.43 -19.42
C SER A 125 33.94 5.77 -18.22
N LYS A 126 34.47 6.48 -17.22
CA LYS A 126 33.68 6.93 -16.06
C LYS A 126 32.39 7.64 -16.47
N LYS A 127 32.43 8.39 -17.59
CA LYS A 127 31.27 9.07 -18.18
C LYS A 127 30.24 8.08 -18.74
N LEU A 128 30.68 7.05 -19.47
CA LEU A 128 29.81 6.01 -20.01
C LEU A 128 29.17 5.19 -18.88
N LYS A 129 29.96 4.76 -17.89
CA LYS A 129 29.46 4.06 -16.69
C LYS A 129 28.33 4.85 -16.04
N ARG A 130 28.54 6.14 -15.75
CA ARG A 130 27.52 6.98 -15.13
C ARG A 130 26.26 7.15 -16.00
N ARG A 131 26.41 7.28 -17.32
CA ARG A 131 25.26 7.35 -18.25
C ARG A 131 24.45 6.06 -18.23
N LEU A 132 25.12 4.91 -18.21
CA LEU A 132 24.45 3.61 -18.19
C LEU A 132 23.76 3.35 -16.85
N GLN A 133 24.37 3.74 -15.72
CA GLN A 133 23.70 3.73 -14.40
C GLN A 133 22.45 4.61 -14.38
N GLN A 134 22.53 5.83 -14.93
CA GLN A 134 21.38 6.72 -15.03
C GLN A 134 20.28 6.16 -15.95
N TRP A 135 20.66 5.55 -17.07
CA TRP A 135 19.72 4.91 -17.98
C TRP A 135 19.01 3.73 -17.31
N LEU A 136 19.75 2.82 -16.67
CA LEU A 136 19.17 1.70 -15.92
C LEU A 136 18.22 2.20 -14.83
N TRP A 137 18.62 3.23 -14.08
CA TRP A 137 17.78 3.78 -13.03
C TRP A 137 16.47 4.36 -13.58
N SER A 138 16.51 5.18 -14.63
CA SER A 138 15.30 5.71 -15.27
C SER A 138 14.44 4.61 -15.91
N PHE A 139 15.07 3.54 -16.41
CA PHE A 139 14.37 2.43 -17.03
C PHE A 139 13.63 1.58 -16.01
N SER A 140 14.30 1.23 -14.90
CA SER A 140 13.75 0.36 -13.86
C SER A 140 13.00 1.10 -12.75
N PHE A 141 12.96 2.43 -12.79
CA PHE A 141 12.24 3.25 -11.80
C PHE A 141 10.73 3.09 -11.96
N CYS A 142 10.08 2.81 -10.83
CA CYS A 142 8.64 2.61 -10.74
C CYS A 142 8.01 3.77 -9.96
N PRO A 143 7.45 4.78 -10.64
CA PRO A 143 6.76 5.87 -9.96
C PRO A 143 5.42 5.44 -9.36
N VAL A 144 5.04 6.12 -8.28
CA VAL A 144 3.67 6.09 -7.74
C VAL A 144 2.88 7.22 -8.40
N ILE A 145 1.79 6.88 -9.07
CA ILE A 145 0.86 7.82 -9.69
C ILE A 145 -0.31 7.99 -8.75
N TYR A 146 -0.60 9.23 -8.35
CA TYR A 146 -1.73 9.51 -7.47
C TYR A 146 -2.98 9.88 -8.26
N THR A 147 -4.09 9.20 -7.97
CA THR A 147 -5.40 9.41 -8.60
C THR A 147 -6.47 9.57 -7.53
N TRP A 148 -7.46 10.39 -7.80
CA TRP A 148 -8.64 10.48 -6.95
C TRP A 148 -9.60 9.33 -7.25
N ASN A 149 -10.08 8.68 -6.20
CA ASN A 149 -11.03 7.58 -6.27
C ASN A 149 -12.33 7.96 -5.55
N ASP A 150 -13.46 7.61 -6.13
CA ASP A 150 -14.79 7.80 -5.54
C ASP A 150 -15.20 6.51 -4.82
N LEU A 151 -15.31 6.55 -3.50
CA LEU A 151 -15.72 5.40 -2.70
C LEU A 151 -17.24 5.27 -2.55
N GLY A 152 -18.01 6.26 -3.02
CA GLY A 152 -19.46 6.31 -2.88
C GLY A 152 -19.96 6.90 -1.56
N ASN A 153 -21.28 6.94 -1.40
CA ASN A 153 -21.98 7.59 -0.29
C ASN A 153 -21.83 6.87 1.06
N ARG A 154 -21.45 5.59 1.07
CA ARG A 154 -21.22 4.80 2.29
C ARG A 154 -19.84 5.04 2.90
N PHE A 155 -19.02 5.89 2.30
CA PHE A 155 -17.75 6.32 2.83
C PHE A 155 -17.74 7.83 3.03
N TRP A 156 -17.05 8.28 4.06
CA TRP A 156 -16.86 9.69 4.33
C TRP A 156 -15.43 9.96 4.85
N PRO A 157 -14.67 10.89 4.26
CA PRO A 157 -14.97 11.65 3.05
C PRO A 157 -15.07 10.74 1.81
N ARG A 158 -15.96 11.08 0.86
CA ARG A 158 -16.30 10.23 -0.29
C ARG A 158 -15.13 10.04 -1.26
N TYR A 159 -14.33 11.08 -1.48
CA TYR A 159 -13.23 11.07 -2.43
C TYR A 159 -11.91 10.94 -1.70
N VAL A 160 -11.08 9.98 -2.13
CA VAL A 160 -9.75 9.74 -1.55
C VAL A 160 -8.70 9.70 -2.63
N ARG A 161 -7.50 10.18 -2.31
CA ARG A 161 -6.35 10.18 -3.21
C ARG A 161 -5.50 8.96 -2.94
N VAL A 162 -5.52 8.01 -3.87
CA VAL A 162 -4.81 6.74 -3.76
C VAL A 162 -3.62 6.71 -4.72
N GLY A 163 -2.54 6.04 -4.30
CA GLY A 163 -1.40 5.76 -5.16
C GLY A 163 -1.65 4.52 -6.02
N ASN A 164 -1.15 4.51 -7.25
CA ASN A 164 -1.17 3.39 -8.16
C ASN A 164 0.20 3.20 -8.83
N CYS A 165 0.58 1.96 -9.15
CA CYS A 165 1.83 1.66 -9.84
C CYS A 165 1.61 1.58 -11.36
N GLN A 166 2.50 2.19 -12.13
CA GLN A 166 2.44 2.13 -13.59
C GLN A 166 2.91 0.77 -14.13
N SER A 167 1.99 -0.08 -14.58
CA SER A 167 2.30 -1.43 -15.07
C SER A 167 2.25 -1.58 -16.60
N LYS A 168 2.11 -0.49 -17.37
CA LYS A 168 1.98 -0.53 -18.84
C LYS A 168 3.24 -1.01 -19.58
N ARG A 169 4.42 -0.87 -18.98
CA ARG A 169 5.72 -1.25 -19.58
C ARG A 169 6.51 -2.17 -18.65
N SER A 170 7.38 -3.00 -19.24
CA SER A 170 8.38 -3.75 -18.48
C SER A 170 9.38 -2.78 -17.83
N CYS A 171 9.75 -3.06 -16.59
CA CYS A 171 10.78 -2.32 -15.84
C CYS A 171 12.13 -3.05 -15.79
N SER A 172 12.27 -4.21 -16.45
CA SER A 172 13.49 -5.01 -16.49
C SER A 172 14.07 -5.22 -17.88
N VAL A 173 15.36 -5.55 -17.90
CA VAL A 173 16.09 -6.00 -19.10
C VAL A 173 16.70 -7.39 -18.79
N PRO A 174 16.36 -8.45 -19.54
CA PRO A 174 15.32 -8.49 -20.58
C PRO A 174 13.92 -8.27 -20.00
N GLU A 175 12.95 -8.08 -20.89
CA GLU A 175 11.56 -7.82 -20.49
C GLU A 175 10.96 -9.00 -19.70
N GLY A 176 10.14 -8.69 -18.69
CA GLY A 176 9.43 -9.70 -17.90
C GLY A 176 9.01 -9.27 -16.48
N MET A 177 9.58 -8.19 -15.95
CA MET A 177 9.20 -7.63 -14.65
C MET A 177 8.34 -6.39 -14.83
N PHE A 178 7.43 -6.15 -13.90
CA PHE A 178 6.50 -5.02 -13.90
C PHE A 178 6.53 -4.28 -12.57
N CYS A 179 6.17 -3.00 -12.60
CA CYS A 179 6.06 -2.22 -11.38
C CYS A 179 4.85 -2.69 -10.55
N LYS A 180 5.10 -3.13 -9.33
CA LYS A 180 4.07 -3.52 -8.36
C LYS A 180 4.23 -2.75 -7.04
N PRO A 181 3.17 -2.69 -6.21
CA PRO A 181 3.24 -2.08 -4.89
C PRO A 181 4.30 -2.77 -4.03
N ALA A 182 5.16 -1.97 -3.39
CA ALA A 182 6.23 -2.45 -2.54
C ALA A 182 6.03 -2.04 -1.08
N ASN A 183 5.50 -0.84 -0.85
CA ASN A 183 5.11 -0.35 0.47
C ASN A 183 3.76 0.35 0.40
N SER A 184 3.05 0.28 1.51
CA SER A 184 1.78 0.95 1.72
C SER A 184 1.71 1.53 3.13
N THR A 185 0.89 2.57 3.26
CA THR A 185 0.51 3.16 4.54
C THR A 185 -1.00 3.17 4.64
N HIS A 186 -1.53 3.44 5.83
CA HIS A 186 -2.96 3.53 6.04
C HIS A 186 -3.34 4.94 6.47
N PHE A 187 -4.53 5.36 6.05
CA PHE A 187 -5.19 6.54 6.60
C PHE A 187 -6.59 6.15 7.04
N THR A 188 -7.14 6.90 7.99
CA THR A 188 -8.46 6.61 8.55
C THR A 188 -9.52 7.30 7.70
N ILE A 189 -10.62 6.60 7.42
CA ILE A 189 -11.86 7.15 6.85
C ILE A 189 -13.06 6.60 7.63
N LEU A 190 -14.24 7.15 7.40
CA LEU A 190 -15.48 6.65 8.00
C LEU A 190 -16.22 5.74 7.01
N ARG A 191 -16.73 4.62 7.52
CA ARG A 191 -17.61 3.70 6.80
C ARG A 191 -18.99 3.71 7.44
N TRP A 192 -20.02 3.86 6.62
CA TRP A 192 -21.41 3.68 7.03
C TRP A 192 -21.71 2.19 7.15
N ARG A 193 -21.96 1.74 8.37
CA ARG A 193 -22.21 0.32 8.67
C ARG A 193 -23.60 0.13 9.21
N CYS A 194 -24.40 -0.67 8.51
CA CYS A 194 -25.74 -1.08 8.94
C CYS A 194 -25.73 -2.52 9.48
N ILE A 195 -26.42 -2.74 10.60
CA ILE A 195 -26.55 -4.04 11.25
C ILE A 195 -28.04 -4.27 11.51
N GLN A 196 -28.57 -5.42 11.09
CA GLN A 196 -29.92 -5.84 11.45
C GLN A 196 -29.96 -6.26 12.93
N LYS A 197 -30.87 -5.64 13.70
CA LYS A 197 -31.15 -6.01 15.10
C LYS A 197 -32.63 -6.35 15.25
N LYS A 198 -32.97 -7.07 16.33
CA LYS A 198 -34.37 -7.33 16.73
C LYS A 198 -35.04 -5.98 17.04
N GLY A 199 -35.67 -5.37 16.04
CA GLY A 199 -36.23 -4.01 16.11
C GLY A 199 -35.94 -3.10 14.91
N GLY A 200 -35.12 -3.54 13.95
CA GLY A 200 -34.89 -2.81 12.70
C GLY A 200 -33.42 -2.71 12.30
N LEU A 201 -33.15 -1.95 11.23
CA LEU A 201 -31.81 -1.67 10.74
C LEU A 201 -31.18 -0.53 11.54
N LYS A 202 -30.06 -0.80 12.22
CA LYS A 202 -29.27 0.24 12.90
C LYS A 202 -28.01 0.53 12.12
N CYS A 203 -27.85 1.76 11.69
CA CYS A 203 -26.68 2.22 10.95
C CYS A 203 -25.89 3.28 11.74
N THR A 204 -24.58 3.31 11.53
CA THR A 204 -23.67 4.26 12.18
C THR A 204 -22.38 4.41 11.37
N TRP A 205 -21.74 5.57 11.47
CA TRP A 205 -20.37 5.77 11.01
C TRP A 205 -19.39 5.08 11.95
N ILE A 206 -18.42 4.39 11.37
CA ILE A 206 -17.30 3.76 12.09
C ILE A 206 -15.97 4.13 11.43
N PRO A 207 -14.90 4.37 12.20
CA PRO A 207 -13.57 4.56 11.62
C PRO A 207 -13.05 3.23 11.06
N VAL A 208 -12.47 3.29 9.86
CA VAL A 208 -11.83 2.15 9.19
C VAL A 208 -10.48 2.59 8.62
N GLN A 209 -9.52 1.67 8.59
CA GLN A 209 -8.21 1.90 7.98
C GLN A 209 -8.30 1.62 6.48
N TYR A 210 -7.92 2.59 5.66
CA TYR A 210 -7.87 2.46 4.21
C TYR A 210 -6.41 2.47 3.73
N PRO A 211 -5.96 1.45 2.99
CA PRO A 211 -4.58 1.36 2.53
C PRO A 211 -4.31 2.29 1.33
N MET A 212 -3.09 2.82 1.29
CA MET A 212 -2.57 3.70 0.24
C MET A 212 -1.17 3.25 -0.16
N ILE A 213 -0.94 3.10 -1.47
CA ILE A 213 0.39 2.77 -2.00
C ILE A 213 1.32 3.99 -1.86
N THR A 214 2.49 3.77 -1.25
CA THR A 214 3.53 4.81 -1.08
C THR A 214 4.80 4.54 -1.85
N GLU A 215 5.05 3.29 -2.26
CA GLU A 215 6.22 2.91 -3.04
C GLU A 215 5.88 1.80 -4.03
N CYS A 216 6.45 1.86 -5.23
CA CYS A 216 6.38 0.82 -6.24
C CYS A 216 7.79 0.30 -6.54
N LYS A 217 7.93 -1.01 -6.77
CA LYS A 217 9.20 -1.64 -7.17
C LYS A 217 9.02 -2.53 -8.39
N CYS A 218 10.12 -2.72 -9.11
CA CYS A 218 10.19 -3.63 -10.24
C CYS A 218 10.30 -5.07 -9.71
N VAL A 219 9.30 -5.90 -10.01
CA VAL A 219 9.24 -7.30 -9.55
C VAL A 219 8.65 -8.22 -10.62
N CYS A 220 8.89 -9.53 -10.51
CA CYS A 220 8.34 -10.50 -11.43
C CYS A 220 6.80 -10.57 -11.35
N SER A 221 6.16 -10.88 -12.48
CA SER A 221 4.79 -11.41 -12.48
C SER A 221 4.80 -12.78 -11.78
N ASN A 222 3.86 -12.98 -10.84
CA ASN A 222 3.62 -14.30 -10.26
C ASN A 222 2.75 -15.11 -11.21
#